data_AF-A0A9E5YPI3-F1
#
_entry.id   AF-A0A9E5YPI3-F1
#
_cell.length_a   1.000
_cell.length_b   1.000
_cell.length_c   1.000
_cell.angle_alpha   90.00
_cell.angle_beta   90.00
_cell.angle_gamma   90.00
#
_symmetry.space_group_name_H-M   'P 1'
#
loop_
_entity.id
_entity.type
_entity.pdbx_description
1 polymer ?
#
loop_
_entity_poly.entity_id
_entity_poly.type
_entity_poly.pdbx_seq_one_letter_code
_entity_poly.pdbx_strand_id
1 'polypeptide(L)'
;MSMDIIYHAFSAKDADKMWEGFESEFKRIKASGYDGCQTRADDEIFNLIDYIDRKESAYVNHAFQAIDIAYGSVSTDVLESGKSEYDSVDALSMALDYQLTEGLPTGKFLVELFSKLTEEILQTATKQIAGSIGWDPDEARDALLTYLKYVRPVALHLKEDPDSLFVSEYNGDFGGDGEEVLMTRAVKHEKQFSEFLKTV
;
A
#
# COMPACT_ATOMS: atom_id res chain seq x y z
N MET A 1 3.30 -19.28 -6.15
CA MET A 1 4.14 -18.25 -5.51
C MET A 1 3.16 -17.32 -4.81
N SER A 2 3.33 -17.12 -3.49
CA SER A 2 2.62 -16.05 -2.80
C SER A 2 3.23 -14.73 -3.25
N MET A 3 2.39 -13.71 -3.39
CA MET A 3 2.77 -12.33 -3.67
C MET A 3 2.21 -11.53 -2.51
N ASP A 4 3.05 -10.71 -1.89
CA ASP A 4 2.62 -9.82 -0.83
C ASP A 4 1.98 -8.60 -1.48
N ILE A 5 0.74 -8.34 -1.10
CA ILE A 5 -0.05 -7.22 -1.61
C ILE A 5 -0.40 -6.32 -0.44
N ILE A 6 -0.09 -5.04 -0.57
CA ILE A 6 -0.48 -3.99 0.37
C ILE A 6 -1.19 -2.89 -0.41
N TYR A 7 -2.34 -2.45 0.07
CA TYR A 7 -3.00 -1.26 -0.46
C TYR A 7 -2.81 -0.08 0.49
N HIS A 8 -2.67 1.10 -0.10
CA HIS A 8 -2.45 2.34 0.62
C HIS A 8 -3.43 3.40 0.17
N ALA A 9 -3.89 4.18 1.14
CA ALA A 9 -4.47 5.49 0.92
C ALA A 9 -3.41 6.53 1.32
N PHE A 10 -2.69 7.06 0.33
CA PHE A 10 -1.54 7.94 0.52
C PHE A 10 -1.95 9.42 0.50
N SER A 11 -1.70 10.13 1.60
CA SER A 11 -1.87 11.58 1.71
C SER A 11 -0.52 12.29 1.64
N ALA A 12 -0.24 12.95 0.51
CA ALA A 12 0.99 13.73 0.31
C ALA A 12 1.16 14.82 1.38
N LYS A 13 0.04 15.40 1.83
CA LYS A 13 0.02 16.43 2.87
C LYS A 13 0.46 15.89 4.22
N ASP A 14 0.11 14.65 4.56
CA ASP A 14 0.54 14.03 5.81
C ASP A 14 1.99 13.58 5.73
N ALA A 15 2.41 13.04 4.58
CA ALA A 15 3.82 12.73 4.33
C ALA A 15 4.72 13.97 4.49
N ASP A 16 4.34 15.10 3.90
CA ASP A 16 5.13 16.35 3.94
C ASP A 16 5.41 16.84 5.37
N LYS A 17 4.51 16.59 6.33
CA LYS A 17 4.73 16.95 7.75
C LYS A 17 5.84 16.11 8.39
N MET A 18 5.95 14.84 8.01
CA MET A 18 6.94 13.92 8.57
C MET A 18 8.33 14.15 7.98
N TRP A 19 8.41 14.57 6.71
CA TRP A 19 9.66 14.93 6.06
C TRP A 19 10.45 16.04 6.77
N GLU A 20 9.80 16.88 7.58
CA GLU A 20 10.48 17.88 8.42
C GLU A 20 11.42 17.22 9.46
N GLY A 21 11.13 15.99 9.88
CA GLY A 21 11.92 15.22 10.85
C GLY A 21 13.01 14.34 10.23
N PHE A 22 12.99 14.15 8.90
CA PHE A 22 13.77 13.12 8.20
C PHE A 22 15.27 13.12 8.55
N GLU A 23 15.96 14.26 8.51
CA GLU A 23 17.41 14.28 8.80
C GLU A 23 17.76 13.80 10.21
N SER A 24 16.86 14.06 11.18
CA SER A 24 17.07 13.65 12.56
C SER A 24 16.84 12.15 12.72
N GLU A 25 15.81 11.61 12.07
CA GLU A 25 15.53 10.17 12.02
C GLU A 25 16.65 9.42 11.30
N PHE A 26 17.09 9.92 10.15
CA PHE A 26 18.22 9.36 9.39
C PHE A 26 19.48 9.25 10.26
N LYS A 27 19.89 10.32 10.95
CA LYS A 27 21.06 10.29 11.84
C LYS A 27 20.90 9.30 12.98
N ARG A 28 19.70 9.24 13.56
CA ARG A 28 19.38 8.31 14.64
C ARG A 28 19.54 6.87 14.15
N ILE A 29 18.87 6.51 13.06
CA ILE A 29 18.92 5.16 12.47
C ILE A 29 20.34 4.79 12.02
N LYS A 30 21.08 5.71 11.39
CA LYS A 30 22.48 5.48 11.00
C LYS A 30 23.38 5.19 12.20
N ALA A 31 23.15 5.85 13.33
CA ALA A 31 23.95 5.64 14.54
C ALA A 31 23.58 4.35 15.29
N SER A 32 22.30 3.97 15.29
CA SER A 32 21.80 2.79 16.01
C SER A 32 21.80 1.50 15.19
N GLY A 33 21.86 1.59 13.87
CA GLY A 33 21.58 0.47 12.97
C GLY A 33 20.12 -0.01 13.09
N TYR A 34 19.87 -1.24 12.63
CA TYR A 34 18.53 -1.83 12.59
C TYR A 34 17.88 -1.92 13.98
N ASP A 35 18.65 -2.08 15.05
CA ASP A 35 18.15 -2.12 16.43
C ASP A 35 17.44 -0.82 16.87
N GLY A 36 17.66 0.28 16.14
CA GLY A 36 16.94 1.53 16.37
C GLY A 36 15.63 1.66 15.61
N CYS A 37 15.28 0.71 14.73
CA CYS A 37 14.04 0.78 13.96
C CYS A 37 12.85 0.40 14.83
N GLN A 38 11.85 1.28 14.86
CA GLN A 38 10.63 1.13 15.68
C GLN A 38 9.36 1.24 14.85
N THR A 39 9.47 1.77 13.64
CA THR A 39 8.36 2.06 12.75
C THR A 39 8.71 1.60 11.35
N ARG A 40 7.69 1.42 10.51
CA ARG A 40 7.90 1.14 9.08
C ARG A 40 8.79 2.21 8.42
N ALA A 41 8.61 3.49 8.78
CA ALA A 41 9.44 4.56 8.24
C ALA A 41 10.91 4.39 8.61
N ASP A 42 11.21 3.91 9.82
CA ASP A 42 12.58 3.61 10.23
C ASP A 42 13.19 2.49 9.40
N ASP A 43 12.42 1.44 9.10
CA ASP A 43 12.87 0.33 8.26
C ASP A 43 13.22 0.83 6.85
N GLU A 44 12.41 1.71 6.26
CA GLU A 44 12.69 2.28 4.94
C GLU A 44 13.85 3.28 4.94
N ILE A 45 14.03 4.03 6.02
CA ILE A 45 15.22 4.87 6.22
C ILE A 45 16.47 4.00 6.33
N PHE A 46 16.39 2.86 7.02
CA PHE A 46 17.50 1.91 7.12
C PHE A 46 17.86 1.33 5.75
N ASN A 47 16.85 0.96 4.94
CA ASN A 47 17.06 0.51 3.56
C ASN A 47 17.75 1.59 2.70
N LEU A 48 17.32 2.85 2.81
CA LEU A 48 17.97 3.98 2.13
C LEU A 48 19.45 4.10 2.52
N ILE A 49 19.78 3.98 3.82
CA ILE A 49 21.15 4.01 4.31
C ILE A 49 21.97 2.88 3.67
N ASP A 50 21.45 1.65 3.69
CA ASP A 50 22.13 0.47 3.12
C ASP A 50 22.37 0.63 1.60
N TYR A 51 21.39 1.14 0.84
CA TYR A 51 21.58 1.42 -0.59
C TYR A 51 22.63 2.49 -0.87
N ILE A 52 22.68 3.55 -0.05
CA ILE A 52 23.70 4.60 -0.17
C ILE A 52 25.09 4.02 0.11
N ASP A 53 25.24 3.26 1.20
CA ASP A 53 26.52 2.68 1.60
C ASP A 53 27.03 1.64 0.58
N ARG A 54 26.12 0.89 -0.06
CA ARG A 54 26.42 -0.06 -1.16
C ARG A 54 26.60 0.62 -2.52
N LYS A 55 26.36 1.92 -2.62
CA LYS A 55 26.40 2.72 -3.87
C LYS A 55 25.39 2.25 -4.93
N GLU A 56 24.26 1.74 -4.48
CA GLU A 56 23.19 1.23 -5.33
C GLU A 56 22.19 2.34 -5.67
N SER A 57 22.67 3.37 -6.37
CA SER A 57 21.87 4.57 -6.72
C SER A 57 20.55 4.28 -7.44
N ALA A 58 20.41 3.12 -8.08
CA ALA A 58 19.18 2.69 -8.73
C ALA A 58 18.01 2.52 -7.76
N TYR A 59 18.27 2.23 -6.47
CA TYR A 59 17.23 1.97 -5.47
C TYR A 59 16.96 3.17 -4.54
N VAL A 60 17.68 4.28 -4.70
CA VAL A 60 17.50 5.47 -3.87
C VAL A 60 16.10 6.07 -4.05
N ASN A 61 15.64 6.22 -5.29
CA ASN A 61 14.29 6.73 -5.55
C ASN A 61 13.21 5.77 -5.05
N HIS A 62 13.43 4.46 -5.17
CA HIS A 62 12.51 3.46 -4.64
C HIS A 62 12.39 3.57 -3.10
N ALA A 63 13.51 3.71 -2.39
CA ALA A 63 13.50 3.94 -0.95
C ALA A 63 12.81 5.26 -0.57
N PHE A 64 12.98 6.33 -1.34
CA PHE A 64 12.24 7.58 -1.12
C PHE A 64 10.73 7.40 -1.30
N GLN A 65 10.27 6.62 -2.28
CA GLN A 65 8.84 6.28 -2.44
C GLN A 65 8.32 5.51 -1.23
N ALA A 66 9.08 4.52 -0.74
CA ALA A 66 8.70 3.72 0.41
C ALA A 66 8.62 4.55 1.70
N ILE A 67 9.54 5.49 1.92
CA ILE A 67 9.50 6.44 3.04
C ILE A 67 8.27 7.35 2.93
N ASP A 68 7.96 7.86 1.74
CA ASP A 68 6.75 8.67 1.50
C ASP A 68 5.49 7.90 1.91
N ILE A 69 5.36 6.65 1.48
CA ILE A 69 4.27 5.75 1.87
C ILE A 69 4.24 5.55 3.39
N ALA A 70 5.39 5.28 4.01
CA ALA A 70 5.45 5.05 5.45
C ALA A 70 5.06 6.28 6.28
N TYR A 71 5.29 7.49 5.75
CA TYR A 71 4.92 8.74 6.40
C TYR A 71 3.48 9.17 6.17
N GLY A 72 2.92 8.91 4.98
CA GLY A 72 1.66 9.52 4.54
C GLY A 72 0.50 8.56 4.36
N SER A 73 0.69 7.26 4.54
CA SER A 73 -0.34 6.28 4.18
C SER A 73 -1.09 5.68 5.36
N VAL A 74 -2.39 5.48 5.17
CA VAL A 74 -3.13 4.39 5.82
C VAL A 74 -3.02 3.16 4.93
N SER A 75 -2.49 2.05 5.45
CA SER A 75 -2.28 0.83 4.68
C SER A 75 -3.16 -0.33 5.16
N THR A 76 -3.29 -1.35 4.32
CA THR A 76 -3.76 -2.66 4.74
C THR A 76 -2.68 -3.38 5.56
N ASP A 77 -3.07 -4.44 6.26
CA ASP A 77 -2.12 -5.52 6.59
C ASP A 77 -1.70 -6.25 5.29
N VAL A 78 -0.66 -7.09 5.38
CA VAL A 78 -0.20 -7.90 4.25
C VAL A 78 -1.29 -8.91 3.85
N LEU A 79 -1.72 -8.84 2.60
CA LEU A 79 -2.61 -9.83 2.01
C LEU A 79 -1.76 -11.02 1.51
N GLU A 80 -1.46 -11.98 2.38
CA GLU A 80 -0.51 -13.10 2.13
C GLU A 80 -0.98 -14.16 1.10
N SER A 81 -1.98 -13.85 0.27
CA SER A 81 -2.45 -14.75 -0.79
C SER A 81 -3.03 -13.95 -1.94
N GLY A 82 -2.20 -13.62 -2.93
CA GLY A 82 -2.64 -12.95 -4.16
C GLY A 82 -3.77 -13.69 -4.89
N LYS A 83 -3.88 -15.01 -4.72
CA LYS A 83 -5.03 -15.77 -5.25
C LYS A 83 -6.33 -15.44 -4.50
N SER A 84 -6.32 -15.47 -3.17
CA SER A 84 -7.51 -15.16 -2.36
C SER A 84 -7.93 -13.70 -2.52
N GLU A 85 -6.97 -12.80 -2.71
CA GLU A 85 -7.21 -11.40 -3.00
C GLU A 85 -7.91 -11.24 -4.35
N TYR A 86 -7.35 -11.81 -5.42
CA TYR A 86 -7.91 -11.76 -6.77
C TYR A 86 -9.33 -12.34 -6.81
N ASP A 87 -9.54 -13.52 -6.22
CA ASP A 87 -10.85 -14.17 -6.19
C ASP A 87 -11.89 -13.33 -5.42
N SER A 88 -11.47 -12.63 -4.36
CA SER A 88 -12.34 -11.72 -3.61
C SER A 88 -12.69 -10.47 -4.42
N VAL A 89 -11.71 -9.87 -5.09
CA VAL A 89 -11.91 -8.67 -5.93
C VAL A 89 -12.82 -8.98 -7.11
N ASP A 90 -12.55 -10.07 -7.83
CA ASP A 90 -13.36 -10.48 -8.99
C ASP A 90 -14.82 -10.73 -8.56
N ALA A 91 -15.03 -11.52 -7.51
CA ALA A 91 -16.38 -11.83 -7.02
C ALA A 91 -17.13 -10.58 -6.51
N LEU A 92 -16.46 -9.68 -5.79
CA LEU A 92 -17.06 -8.43 -5.35
C LEU A 92 -17.39 -7.50 -6.52
N SER A 93 -16.51 -7.41 -7.51
CA SER A 93 -16.73 -6.58 -8.70
C SER A 93 -17.94 -7.07 -9.50
N MET A 94 -18.07 -8.39 -9.68
CA MET A 94 -19.24 -9.00 -10.33
C MET A 94 -20.52 -8.78 -9.52
N ALA A 95 -20.48 -8.99 -8.20
CA ALA A 95 -21.64 -8.79 -7.34
C ALA A 95 -22.11 -7.33 -7.30
N LEU A 96 -21.21 -6.38 -7.57
CA LEU A 96 -21.50 -4.94 -7.64
C LEU A 96 -21.84 -4.44 -9.06
N ASP A 97 -21.73 -5.31 -10.08
CA ASP A 97 -21.77 -4.91 -11.49
C ASP A 97 -20.75 -3.79 -11.80
N TYR A 98 -19.55 -3.92 -11.22
CA TYR A 98 -18.45 -2.95 -11.35
C TYR A 98 -17.38 -3.48 -12.31
N GLN A 99 -17.06 -2.70 -13.34
CA GLN A 99 -16.00 -3.04 -14.28
C GLN A 99 -14.63 -2.59 -13.76
N LEU A 100 -13.78 -3.57 -13.42
CA LEU A 100 -12.38 -3.31 -13.05
C LEU A 100 -11.56 -2.85 -14.26
N THR A 101 -10.55 -2.03 -13.99
CA THR A 101 -9.52 -1.69 -14.98
C THR A 101 -8.39 -2.71 -14.83
N GLU A 102 -8.06 -3.41 -15.92
CA GLU A 102 -6.99 -4.43 -15.94
C GLU A 102 -7.16 -5.60 -14.95
N GLY A 103 -8.35 -5.78 -14.37
CA GLY A 103 -8.63 -6.82 -13.39
C GLY A 103 -8.05 -6.52 -11.99
N LEU A 104 -7.58 -5.29 -11.74
CA LEU A 104 -7.03 -4.87 -10.46
C LEU A 104 -8.00 -3.93 -9.72
N PRO A 105 -7.99 -3.93 -8.37
CA PRO A 105 -8.77 -2.97 -7.61
C PRO A 105 -8.22 -1.55 -7.80
N THR A 106 -9.12 -0.58 -7.76
CA THR A 106 -8.80 0.86 -7.80
C THR A 106 -9.35 1.53 -6.54
N GLY A 107 -8.86 2.74 -6.21
CA GLY A 107 -9.40 3.50 -5.08
C GLY A 107 -10.91 3.73 -5.21
N LYS A 108 -11.38 4.04 -6.42
CA LYS A 108 -12.81 4.19 -6.73
C LYS A 108 -13.61 2.91 -6.47
N PHE A 109 -13.10 1.76 -6.89
CA PHE A 109 -13.73 0.47 -6.62
C PHE A 109 -13.89 0.24 -5.11
N LEU A 110 -12.84 0.47 -4.32
CA LEU A 110 -12.89 0.28 -2.87
C LEU A 110 -13.90 1.22 -2.19
N VAL A 111 -13.91 2.50 -2.57
CA VAL A 111 -14.89 3.46 -2.03
C VAL A 111 -16.32 3.05 -2.39
N GLU A 112 -16.55 2.62 -3.63
CA GLU A 112 -17.86 2.17 -4.10
C GLU A 112 -18.31 0.89 -3.39
N LEU A 113 -17.41 -0.08 -3.25
CA LEU A 113 -17.62 -1.32 -2.51
C LEU A 113 -18.17 -1.05 -1.10
N PHE A 114 -17.50 -0.25 -0.28
CA PHE A 114 -17.97 0.03 1.08
C PHE A 114 -19.19 0.95 1.16
N SER A 115 -19.50 1.69 0.08
CA SER A 115 -20.74 2.48 0.01
C SER A 115 -21.97 1.63 -0.29
N LYS A 116 -21.79 0.50 -0.99
CA LYS A 116 -22.86 -0.38 -1.47
C LYS A 116 -22.91 -1.73 -0.76
N LEU A 117 -21.91 -2.09 0.06
CA LEU A 117 -21.81 -3.40 0.68
C LEU A 117 -23.06 -3.76 1.48
N THR A 118 -23.74 -4.84 1.06
CA THR A 118 -24.89 -5.44 1.75
C THR A 118 -24.66 -6.93 1.98
N GLU A 119 -25.47 -7.54 2.85
CA GLU A 119 -25.45 -8.99 3.04
C GLU A 119 -25.79 -9.77 1.74
N GLU A 120 -26.60 -9.19 0.84
CA GLU A 120 -26.90 -9.80 -0.47
C GLU A 120 -25.68 -9.82 -1.39
N ILE A 121 -24.90 -8.72 -1.41
CA ILE A 121 -23.63 -8.66 -2.15
C ILE A 121 -22.64 -9.65 -1.55
N LEU A 122 -22.54 -9.74 -0.22
CA LEU A 122 -21.67 -10.71 0.44
C LEU A 122 -22.05 -12.15 0.07
N GLN A 123 -23.32 -12.51 0.14
CA GLN A 123 -23.79 -13.85 -0.22
C GLN A 123 -23.53 -14.18 -1.69
N THR A 124 -23.71 -13.21 -2.59
CA THR A 124 -23.44 -13.37 -4.02
C THR A 124 -21.95 -13.61 -4.25
N ALA A 125 -21.09 -12.77 -3.69
CA ALA A 125 -19.64 -12.91 -3.81
C ALA A 125 -19.13 -14.21 -3.18
N THR A 126 -19.61 -14.59 -1.98
CA THR A 126 -19.25 -15.86 -1.33
C THR A 126 -19.59 -17.07 -2.22
N LYS A 127 -20.77 -17.09 -2.85
CA LYS A 127 -21.15 -18.17 -3.77
C LYS A 127 -20.26 -18.23 -5.00
N GLN A 128 -19.86 -17.08 -5.53
CA GLN A 128 -18.94 -17.01 -6.67
C GLN A 128 -17.57 -17.55 -6.32
N ILE A 129 -16.99 -17.15 -5.18
CA ILE A 129 -15.71 -17.66 -4.67
C ILE A 129 -15.80 -19.17 -4.45
N ALA A 130 -16.80 -19.66 -3.71
CA ALA A 130 -16.98 -21.10 -3.47
C ALA A 130 -17.05 -21.90 -4.79
N GLY A 131 -17.72 -21.36 -5.81
CA GLY A 131 -17.82 -21.97 -7.13
C GLY A 131 -16.54 -21.91 -7.98
N SER A 132 -15.76 -20.83 -7.91
CA SER A 132 -14.59 -20.62 -8.78
C SER A 132 -13.39 -21.46 -8.36
N ILE A 133 -13.18 -21.61 -7.05
CA ILE A 133 -12.01 -22.29 -6.49
C ILE A 133 -12.35 -23.59 -5.76
N GLY A 134 -13.62 -23.97 -5.70
CA GLY A 134 -14.09 -25.22 -5.10
C GLY A 134 -13.96 -25.24 -3.58
N TRP A 135 -13.97 -24.07 -2.95
CA TRP A 135 -13.94 -23.92 -1.49
C TRP A 135 -15.30 -24.22 -0.88
N ASP A 136 -15.28 -24.61 0.39
CA ASP A 136 -16.51 -24.65 1.17
C ASP A 136 -17.09 -23.22 1.29
N PRO A 137 -18.42 -23.03 1.26
CA PRO A 137 -19.04 -21.71 1.40
C PRO A 137 -18.61 -20.95 2.66
N ASP A 138 -18.34 -21.62 3.77
CA ASP A 138 -17.90 -20.98 5.00
C ASP A 138 -16.44 -20.50 4.86
N GLU A 139 -15.56 -21.31 4.26
CA GLU A 139 -14.17 -20.92 3.96
C GLU A 139 -14.12 -19.72 2.99
N ALA A 140 -14.95 -19.73 1.95
CA ALA A 140 -15.09 -18.63 1.00
C ALA A 140 -15.58 -17.34 1.67
N ARG A 141 -16.52 -17.47 2.62
CA ARG A 141 -17.01 -16.32 3.38
C ARG A 141 -15.94 -15.76 4.30
N ASP A 142 -15.20 -16.61 5.01
CA ASP A 142 -14.16 -16.19 5.94
C ASP A 142 -13.01 -15.47 5.22
N ALA A 143 -12.60 -15.98 4.05
CA ALA A 143 -11.60 -15.32 3.22
C ALA A 143 -12.09 -13.95 2.72
N LEU A 144 -13.33 -13.87 2.23
CA LEU A 144 -13.94 -12.61 1.78
C LEU A 144 -14.02 -11.58 2.92
N LEU A 145 -14.45 -12.00 4.12
CA LEU A 145 -14.53 -11.13 5.29
C LEU A 145 -13.14 -10.67 5.76
N THR A 146 -12.13 -11.53 5.64
CA THR A 146 -10.75 -11.20 5.94
C THR A 146 -10.22 -10.15 4.96
N TYR A 147 -10.44 -10.33 3.66
CA TYR A 147 -10.13 -9.32 2.64
C TYR A 147 -10.80 -7.98 2.98
N LEU A 148 -12.12 -7.97 3.18
CA LEU A 148 -12.89 -6.77 3.51
C LEU A 148 -12.40 -6.08 4.79
N LYS A 149 -12.03 -6.85 5.83
CA LYS A 149 -11.47 -6.31 7.06
C LYS A 149 -10.18 -5.52 6.78
N TYR A 150 -9.29 -6.06 5.96
CA TYR A 150 -8.00 -5.45 5.67
C TYR A 150 -8.10 -4.23 4.77
N VAL A 151 -8.97 -4.24 3.75
CA VAL A 151 -9.09 -3.11 2.81
C VAL A 151 -9.99 -1.97 3.31
N ARG A 152 -10.77 -2.20 4.39
CA ARG A 152 -11.69 -1.19 4.93
C ARG A 152 -11.02 0.11 5.38
N PRO A 153 -9.90 0.12 6.13
CA PRO A 153 -9.25 1.37 6.55
C PRO A 153 -8.84 2.24 5.37
N VAL A 154 -8.27 1.63 4.32
CA VAL A 154 -7.89 2.29 3.06
C VAL A 154 -9.11 2.92 2.40
N ALA A 155 -10.19 2.15 2.22
CA ALA A 155 -11.41 2.64 1.58
C ALA A 155 -12.08 3.79 2.35
N LEU A 156 -12.08 3.72 3.68
CA LEU A 156 -12.61 4.79 4.53
C LEU A 156 -11.75 6.05 4.42
N HIS A 157 -10.42 5.92 4.46
CA HIS A 157 -9.53 7.07 4.33
C HIS A 157 -9.66 7.74 2.96
N LEU A 158 -9.69 6.98 1.86
CA LEU A 158 -9.93 7.53 0.51
C LEU A 158 -11.26 8.27 0.37
N LYS A 159 -12.27 7.87 1.16
CA LYS A 159 -13.57 8.54 1.19
C LYS A 159 -13.54 9.83 2.02
N GLU A 160 -12.78 9.84 3.10
CA GLU A 160 -12.69 10.96 4.06
C GLU A 160 -11.71 12.05 3.60
N ASP A 161 -10.63 11.67 2.91
CA ASP A 161 -9.64 12.56 2.30
C ASP A 161 -9.62 12.36 0.77
N PRO A 162 -10.38 13.17 0.01
CA PRO A 162 -10.43 13.08 -1.44
C PRO A 162 -9.12 13.41 -2.15
N ASP A 163 -8.16 14.04 -1.46
CA ASP A 163 -6.83 14.34 -2.00
C ASP A 163 -5.88 13.14 -1.84
N SER A 164 -6.27 12.11 -1.09
CA SER A 164 -5.50 10.87 -0.94
C SER A 164 -5.54 10.02 -2.20
N LEU A 165 -4.39 9.44 -2.53
CA LEU A 165 -4.21 8.60 -3.71
C LEU A 165 -4.22 7.12 -3.33
N PHE A 166 -4.84 6.30 -4.17
CA PHE A 166 -4.74 4.86 -4.03
C PHE A 166 -3.41 4.37 -4.61
N VAL A 167 -2.65 3.63 -3.81
CA VAL A 167 -1.39 3.00 -4.22
C VAL A 167 -1.45 1.53 -3.89
N SER A 168 -1.09 0.70 -4.85
CA SER A 168 -0.88 -0.74 -4.65
C SER A 168 0.61 -1.03 -4.56
N GLU A 169 1.00 -1.89 -3.62
CA GLU A 169 2.37 -2.36 -3.46
C GLU A 169 2.38 -3.89 -3.64
N TYR A 170 3.14 -4.35 -4.65
CA TYR A 170 3.28 -5.76 -5.01
C TYR A 170 4.74 -6.17 -4.85
N ASN A 171 5.06 -6.95 -3.81
CA ASN A 171 6.45 -7.30 -3.47
C ASN A 171 7.40 -6.08 -3.40
N GLY A 172 6.92 -4.94 -2.91
CA GLY A 172 7.66 -3.68 -2.84
C GLY A 172 7.58 -2.81 -4.09
N ASP A 173 7.06 -3.29 -5.23
CA ASP A 173 6.84 -2.46 -6.40
C ASP A 173 5.53 -1.68 -6.28
N PHE A 174 5.59 -0.36 -6.45
CA PHE A 174 4.43 0.52 -6.35
C PHE A 174 3.72 0.65 -7.70
N GLY A 175 2.38 0.66 -7.65
CA GLY A 175 1.51 0.86 -8.80
C GLY A 175 0.20 1.55 -8.43
N GLY A 176 -0.70 1.66 -9.40
CA GLY A 176 -2.00 2.33 -9.23
C GLY A 176 -1.93 3.84 -9.45
N ASP A 177 -2.94 4.55 -8.96
CA ASP A 177 -3.16 5.98 -9.26
C ASP A 177 -2.04 6.90 -8.74
N GLY A 178 -1.29 6.45 -7.73
CA GLY A 178 -0.24 7.26 -7.09
C GLY A 178 1.20 7.02 -7.55
N GLU A 179 1.46 6.07 -8.46
CA GLU A 179 2.85 5.71 -8.85
C GLU A 179 3.65 6.91 -9.40
N GLU A 180 3.08 7.65 -10.35
CA GLU A 180 3.73 8.83 -10.97
C GLU A 180 3.98 9.94 -9.94
N VAL A 181 3.05 10.12 -9.00
CA VAL A 181 3.16 11.11 -7.92
C VAL A 181 4.30 10.73 -6.98
N LEU A 182 4.36 9.48 -6.55
CA LEU A 182 5.44 8.96 -5.70
C LEU A 182 6.80 9.11 -6.37
N MET A 183 6.93 8.76 -7.65
CA MET A 183 8.19 8.90 -8.37
C MET A 183 8.62 10.37 -8.49
N THR A 184 7.68 11.27 -8.80
CA THR A 184 7.95 12.71 -8.86
C THR A 184 8.43 13.26 -7.52
N ARG A 185 7.80 12.80 -6.42
CA ARG A 185 8.19 13.18 -5.06
C ARG A 185 9.54 12.60 -4.67
N ALA A 186 9.82 11.35 -5.00
CA ALA A 186 11.10 10.71 -4.74
C ALA A 186 12.26 11.50 -5.35
N VAL A 187 12.17 11.87 -6.63
CA VAL A 187 13.18 12.71 -7.31
C VAL A 187 13.33 14.08 -6.63
N LYS A 188 12.23 14.67 -6.15
CA LYS A 188 12.26 15.93 -5.39
C LYS A 188 13.00 15.75 -4.06
N HIS A 189 12.72 14.69 -3.31
CA HIS A 189 13.36 14.40 -2.03
C HIS A 189 14.84 14.05 -2.20
N GLU A 190 15.20 13.25 -3.21
CA GLU A 190 16.61 12.96 -3.56
C GLU A 190 17.38 14.26 -3.77
N LYS A 191 16.83 15.19 -4.55
CA LYS A 191 17.44 16.50 -4.79
C LYS A 191 17.48 17.37 -3.54
N GLN A 192 16.44 17.35 -2.72
CA GLN A 192 16.36 18.13 -1.49
C GLN A 192 17.42 17.71 -0.48
N PHE A 193 17.66 16.40 -0.35
CA PHE A 193 18.58 15.84 0.64
C PHE A 193 19.95 15.47 0.07
N SER A 194 20.24 15.75 -1.21
CA SER A 194 21.48 15.29 -1.86
C SER A 194 22.77 15.76 -1.18
N GLU A 195 22.80 16.98 -0.65
CA GLU A 195 23.98 17.49 0.06
C GLU A 195 24.09 16.88 1.46
N PHE A 196 22.95 16.74 2.16
CA PHE A 196 22.91 16.08 3.46
C PHE A 196 23.45 14.65 3.37
N LEU A 197 22.95 13.85 2.42
CA LEU A 197 23.32 12.45 2.23
C LEU A 197 24.79 12.24 1.86
N LYS A 198 25.48 13.25 1.30
CA LYS A 198 26.93 13.18 1.02
C LYS A 198 27.81 13.41 2.25
N THR A 199 27.26 14.05 3.28
CA THR A 199 28.01 14.48 4.47
C THR A 199 27.95 13.49 5.63
N VAL A 200 27.00 12.57 5.59
CA VAL A 200 26.70 11.60 6.65
C VAL A 200 27.27 10.24 6.38
#